data_AF-A0A7V0MIB9-F1
#
_entry.id   AF-A0A7V0MIB9-F1
#
_cell.length_a   1.000
_cell.length_b   1.000
_cell.length_c   1.000
_cell.angle_alpha   90.00
_cell.angle_beta   90.00
_cell.angle_gamma   90.00
#
_symmetry.space_group_name_H-M   'P 1'
#
loop_
_entity.id
_entity.type
_entity.pdbx_description
1 polymer ?
#
loop_
_entity_poly.entity_id
_entity_poly.type
_entity_poly.pdbx_seq_one_letter_code
_entity_poly.pdbx_strand_id
1 'polypeptide(L)'
;MGRSDFVPGNISQIPLVTHGVTSRMGRVRILVLNCLTTNYAQLWSEAWENSHTADRWTKSDPRLPNSFFKNLTPTWNRNCALRTDFARRQALVEIDVLAAMALGLTLEELKTIYRVQFPVLRMYEGDTWYDQKGRIVFTNSKGLTGVGFSRHEWNKIKNMKSGTVERTIIDDTLPGGPRERTIVYYAPFDRCDREKDYETAWAEFENRL
;
A
#
# COMPACT_ATOMS: atom_id res chain seq x y z
N MET A 1 5.70 -23.10 0.63
CA MET A 1 6.07 -23.29 2.04
C MET A 1 4.87 -22.90 2.90
N GLY A 2 4.27 -23.86 3.61
CA GLY A 2 3.08 -23.67 4.47
C GLY A 2 3.32 -24.22 5.87
N ARG A 3 4.56 -24.10 6.37
CA ARG A 3 4.91 -24.45 7.75
C ARG A 3 4.70 -23.25 8.64
N SER A 4 4.35 -23.49 9.91
CA SER A 4 4.13 -22.45 10.91
C SER A 4 5.41 -21.69 11.28
N ASP A 5 6.58 -22.30 11.08
CA ASP A 5 7.83 -21.80 11.65
C ASP A 5 8.86 -21.44 10.56
N PHE A 6 9.56 -20.34 10.80
CA PHE A 6 10.63 -19.83 9.94
C PHE A 6 12.00 -20.26 10.50
N VAL A 7 12.48 -21.43 10.05
CA VAL A 7 13.74 -22.04 10.52
C VAL A 7 14.90 -21.85 9.52
N PRO A 8 16.17 -21.91 9.95
CA PRO A 8 17.33 -21.73 9.08
C PRO A 8 17.34 -22.65 7.84
N GLY A 9 16.81 -23.88 7.93
CA GLY A 9 16.71 -24.76 6.76
C GLY A 9 15.79 -24.24 5.65
N ASN A 10 14.81 -23.40 6.00
CA ASN A 10 13.90 -22.78 5.03
C ASN A 10 14.43 -21.43 4.54
N ILE A 11 15.30 -20.75 5.32
CA ILE A 11 15.83 -19.43 4.95
C ILE A 11 16.73 -19.51 3.71
N SER A 12 17.50 -20.59 3.58
CA SER A 12 18.41 -20.81 2.45
C SER A 12 17.67 -21.07 1.14
N GLN A 13 16.39 -21.43 1.22
CA GLN A 13 15.54 -21.65 0.05
C GLN A 13 14.82 -20.38 -0.42
N ILE A 14 14.95 -19.27 0.31
CA ILE A 14 14.35 -17.99 -0.08
C ILE A 14 15.36 -17.24 -0.95
N PRO A 15 14.97 -16.84 -2.17
CA PRO A 15 15.87 -16.09 -3.03
C PRO A 15 16.24 -14.76 -2.35
N LEU A 16 17.54 -14.57 -2.12
CA LEU A 16 18.06 -13.31 -1.62
C LEU A 16 18.28 -12.38 -2.81
N VAL A 17 17.37 -11.43 -2.98
CA VAL A 17 17.56 -10.31 -3.91
C VAL A 17 18.65 -9.40 -3.34
N THR A 18 19.89 -9.63 -3.77
CA THR A 18 21.04 -8.81 -3.37
C THR A 18 21.21 -7.60 -4.29
N HIS A 19 21.81 -6.55 -3.72
CA HIS A 19 22.27 -5.29 -4.32
C HIS A 19 21.89 -4.99 -5.77
N GLY A 20 21.10 -3.93 -5.96
CA GLY A 20 20.72 -3.40 -7.27
C GLY A 20 19.78 -2.20 -7.15
N VAL A 21 19.54 -1.50 -8.25
CA VAL A 21 18.64 -0.33 -8.29
C VAL A 21 17.21 -0.71 -7.88
N THR A 22 16.73 -1.89 -8.31
CA THR A 22 15.44 -2.47 -7.89
C THR A 22 15.37 -2.69 -6.37
N SER A 23 16.40 -3.29 -5.78
CA SER A 23 16.49 -3.53 -4.33
C SER A 23 16.44 -2.21 -3.55
N ARG A 24 17.14 -1.17 -4.00
CA ARG A 24 17.11 0.16 -3.39
C ARG A 24 15.71 0.78 -3.41
N MET A 25 15.04 0.78 -4.57
CA MET A 25 13.67 1.29 -4.70
C MET A 25 12.67 0.48 -3.85
N GLY A 26 12.91 -0.82 -3.69
CA GLY A 26 12.08 -1.70 -2.86
C GLY A 26 12.23 -1.40 -1.37
N ARG A 27 13.48 -1.21 -0.90
CA ARG A 27 13.80 -0.95 0.51
C ARG A 27 13.04 0.25 1.07
N VAL A 28 13.06 1.40 0.39
CA VAL A 28 12.36 2.59 0.89
C VAL A 28 10.86 2.34 1.03
N ARG A 29 10.22 1.67 0.07
CA ARG A 29 8.79 1.32 0.10
C ARG A 29 8.47 0.39 1.27
N ILE A 30 9.32 -0.61 1.52
CA ILE A 30 9.19 -1.53 2.66
C ILE A 30 9.31 -0.76 3.98
N LEU A 31 10.28 0.14 4.11
CA LEU A 31 10.48 0.92 5.33
C LEU A 31 9.28 1.82 5.63
N VAL A 32 8.83 2.62 4.66
CA VAL A 32 7.72 3.56 4.88
C VAL A 32 6.38 2.87 5.11
N LEU A 33 6.22 1.62 4.67
CA LEU A 33 5.03 0.79 4.95
C LEU A 33 5.00 0.25 6.37
N ASN A 34 6.16 -0.14 6.90
CA ASN A 34 6.27 -0.90 8.16
C ASN A 34 6.64 -0.02 9.37
N CYS A 35 7.46 1.01 9.18
CA CYS A 35 7.94 1.88 10.27
C CYS A 35 6.84 2.88 10.71
N LEU A 36 5.75 2.38 11.27
CA LEU A 36 4.53 3.15 11.55
C LEU A 36 4.55 3.90 12.89
N THR A 37 5.43 3.52 13.81
CA THR A 37 5.50 4.06 15.16
C THR A 37 6.95 4.32 15.57
N THR A 38 7.13 5.06 16.66
CA THR A 38 8.45 5.36 17.25
C THR A 38 9.26 4.10 17.57
N ASN A 39 8.60 2.98 17.82
CA ASN A 39 9.26 1.70 18.13
C ASN A 39 10.08 1.16 16.95
N TYR A 40 9.82 1.63 15.73
CA TYR A 40 10.59 1.30 14.54
C TYR A 40 11.72 2.31 14.25
N ALA A 41 11.95 3.29 15.12
CA ALA A 41 12.94 4.35 14.87
C ALA A 41 14.37 3.80 14.70
N GLN A 42 14.74 2.77 15.46
CA GLN A 42 16.04 2.12 15.33
C GLN A 42 16.19 1.46 13.96
N LEU A 43 15.26 0.59 13.57
CA LEU A 43 15.25 -0.06 12.25
C LEU A 43 15.28 0.95 11.11
N TRP A 44 14.50 2.03 11.22
CA TRP A 44 14.49 3.11 10.25
C TRP A 44 15.87 3.74 10.08
N SER A 45 16.54 4.06 11.19
CA SER A 45 17.87 4.68 11.16
C SER A 45 18.95 3.77 10.61
N GLU A 46 18.91 2.47 10.94
CA GLU A 46 19.87 1.47 10.47
C GLU A 46 19.71 1.19 8.98
N ALA A 47 18.48 1.23 8.47
CA ALA A 47 18.17 0.98 7.06
C ALA A 47 18.13 2.27 6.21
N TRP A 48 18.46 3.44 6.77
CA TRP A 48 18.42 4.71 6.06
C TRP A 48 19.48 4.80 4.95
N GLU A 49 19.07 5.24 3.77
CA GLU A 49 19.96 5.63 2.68
C GLU A 49 19.56 7.02 2.16
N ASN A 50 20.53 7.93 1.95
CA ASN A 50 20.24 9.28 1.45
C ASN A 50 19.56 9.28 0.08
N SER A 51 19.74 8.23 -0.72
CA SER A 51 19.05 8.07 -2.00
C SER A 51 17.53 7.87 -1.88
N HIS A 52 17.00 7.56 -0.69
CA HIS A 52 15.55 7.43 -0.47
C HIS A 52 14.78 8.71 -0.85
N THR A 53 15.39 9.89 -0.69
CA THR A 53 14.74 11.17 -1.01
C THR A 53 14.69 11.47 -2.50
N ALA A 54 15.43 10.72 -3.33
CA ALA A 54 15.41 10.81 -4.78
C ALA A 54 14.33 9.92 -5.43
N ASP A 55 13.69 9.03 -4.65
CA ASP A 55 12.61 8.19 -5.13
C ASP A 55 11.32 8.99 -5.37
N ARG A 56 10.40 8.40 -6.11
CA ARG A 56 9.10 8.96 -6.49
C ARG A 56 8.13 7.83 -6.80
N TRP A 57 6.84 8.10 -6.64
CA TRP A 57 5.78 7.16 -7.05
C TRP A 57 5.87 6.86 -8.54
N THR A 58 5.41 5.68 -8.97
CA THR A 58 5.46 5.33 -10.40
C THR A 58 4.35 5.99 -11.21
N LYS A 59 3.22 6.28 -10.57
CA LYS A 59 2.08 6.96 -11.19
C LYS A 59 1.89 8.38 -10.65
N SER A 60 1.34 9.24 -11.48
CA SER A 60 0.89 10.57 -11.09
C SER A 60 -0.53 10.51 -10.55
N ASP A 61 -0.70 10.67 -9.25
CA ASP A 61 -2.00 10.75 -8.59
C ASP A 61 -1.94 11.80 -7.46
N PRO A 62 -2.94 12.69 -7.30
CA PRO A 62 -2.96 13.67 -6.21
C PRO A 62 -2.85 13.07 -4.81
N ARG A 63 -3.27 11.81 -4.63
CA ARG A 63 -3.16 11.04 -3.38
C ARG A 63 -1.75 10.52 -3.11
N LEU A 64 -0.85 10.63 -4.08
CA LEU A 64 0.52 10.12 -4.06
C LEU A 64 1.52 11.25 -4.37
N PRO A 65 1.62 12.28 -3.51
CA PRO A 65 2.51 13.39 -3.78
C PRO A 65 3.98 12.95 -3.70
N ASN A 66 4.76 13.24 -4.74
CA ASN A 66 6.21 12.96 -4.76
C ASN A 66 6.99 13.73 -3.70
N SER A 67 6.40 14.78 -3.09
CA SER A 67 6.97 15.43 -1.91
C SER A 67 7.10 14.49 -0.72
N PHE A 68 6.35 13.38 -0.67
CA PHE A 68 6.46 12.37 0.39
C PHE A 68 7.91 11.84 0.49
N PHE A 69 8.47 11.33 -0.60
CA PHE A 69 9.84 10.80 -0.62
C PHE A 69 10.87 11.90 -0.38
N LYS A 70 10.71 13.07 -1.02
CA LYS A 70 11.61 14.23 -0.84
C LYS A 70 11.72 14.69 0.61
N ASN A 71 10.65 14.55 1.39
CA ASN A 71 10.56 14.99 2.77
C ASN A 71 10.94 13.91 3.79
N LEU A 72 11.37 12.72 3.35
CA LEU A 72 11.89 11.70 4.26
C LEU A 72 13.17 12.18 4.95
N THR A 73 13.36 11.76 6.20
CA THR A 73 14.48 12.17 7.03
C THR A 73 15.20 10.96 7.64
N PRO A 74 16.51 11.06 7.94
CA PRO A 74 17.26 9.98 8.60
C PRO A 74 16.72 9.66 10.00
N THR A 75 16.24 10.65 10.73
CA THR A 75 15.54 10.45 12.00
C THR A 75 14.07 10.17 11.74
N TRP A 76 13.54 9.09 12.32
CA TRP A 76 12.13 8.75 12.15
C TRP A 76 11.22 9.84 12.72
N ASN A 77 10.19 10.20 11.98
CA ASN A 77 9.06 11.00 12.47
C ASN A 77 7.75 10.51 11.84
N ARG A 78 6.61 11.02 12.30
CA ARG A 78 5.28 10.54 11.88
C ARG A 78 5.04 10.62 10.37
N ASN A 79 5.68 11.57 9.68
CA ASN A 79 5.54 11.80 8.24
C ASN A 79 6.43 10.89 7.39
N CYS A 80 7.33 10.11 8.00
CA CYS A 80 8.13 9.10 7.29
C CYS A 80 7.33 7.85 6.90
N ALA A 81 6.07 7.74 7.31
CA ALA A 81 5.29 6.51 7.20
C ALA A 81 4.00 6.69 6.37
N LEU A 82 3.66 5.69 5.55
CA LEU A 82 2.45 5.67 4.74
C LEU A 82 1.22 5.31 5.58
N ARG A 83 0.23 6.20 5.61
CA ARG A 83 -0.95 6.08 6.48
C ARG A 83 -2.29 6.04 5.76
N THR A 84 -2.38 6.55 4.54
CA THR A 84 -3.60 6.44 3.74
C THR A 84 -3.69 5.06 3.11
N ASP A 85 -4.89 4.48 3.07
CA ASP A 85 -5.11 3.15 2.49
C ASP A 85 -4.61 3.08 1.05
N PHE A 86 -4.86 4.11 0.25
CA PHE A 86 -4.44 4.19 -1.15
C PHE A 86 -2.92 4.18 -1.33
N ALA A 87 -2.19 5.03 -0.59
CA ALA A 87 -0.72 5.05 -0.70
C ALA A 87 -0.09 3.74 -0.22
N ARG A 88 -0.65 3.11 0.81
CA ARG A 88 -0.20 1.80 1.27
C ARG A 88 -0.45 0.73 0.20
N ARG A 89 -1.63 0.72 -0.43
CA ARG A 89 -1.93 -0.15 -1.58
C ARG A 89 -0.93 0.06 -2.72
N GLN A 90 -0.69 1.32 -3.11
CA GLN A 90 0.24 1.62 -4.20
C GLN A 90 1.66 1.14 -3.89
N ALA A 91 2.15 1.33 -2.67
CA ALA A 91 3.47 0.84 -2.28
C ALA A 91 3.56 -0.70 -2.37
N LEU A 92 2.49 -1.43 -2.00
CA LEU A 92 2.44 -2.89 -2.18
C LEU A 92 2.50 -3.29 -3.65
N VAL A 93 1.73 -2.62 -4.53
CA VAL A 93 1.78 -2.84 -5.98
C VAL A 93 3.19 -2.61 -6.52
N GLU A 94 3.83 -1.50 -6.14
CA GLU A 94 5.18 -1.18 -6.61
C GLU A 94 6.23 -2.16 -6.07
N ILE A 95 6.06 -2.66 -4.83
CA ILE A 95 6.91 -3.73 -4.28
C ILE A 95 6.74 -5.03 -5.07
N ASP A 96 5.52 -5.43 -5.42
CA ASP A 96 5.28 -6.64 -6.21
C ASP A 96 6.01 -6.58 -7.56
N VAL A 97 5.98 -5.42 -8.24
CA VAL A 97 6.72 -5.18 -9.49
C VAL A 97 8.23 -5.23 -9.29
N LEU A 98 8.75 -4.51 -8.29
CA LEU A 98 10.18 -4.48 -7.99
C LEU A 98 10.73 -5.86 -7.62
N ALA A 99 9.95 -6.64 -6.86
CA ALA A 99 10.30 -8.01 -6.51
C ALA A 99 10.30 -8.92 -7.74
N ALA A 100 9.28 -8.82 -8.61
CA ALA A 100 9.23 -9.59 -9.85
C ALA A 100 10.42 -9.30 -10.77
N MET A 101 10.72 -8.02 -11.01
CA MET A 101 11.89 -7.60 -11.80
C MET A 101 13.19 -8.12 -11.21
N ALA A 102 13.36 -8.03 -9.89
CA ALA A 102 14.58 -8.45 -9.23
C ALA A 102 14.76 -9.97 -9.19
N LEU A 103 13.67 -10.74 -9.33
CA LEU A 103 13.68 -12.20 -9.50
C LEU A 103 13.76 -12.65 -10.96
N GLY A 104 13.85 -11.71 -11.91
CA GLY A 104 13.92 -12.01 -13.34
C GLY A 104 12.60 -12.53 -13.95
N LEU A 105 11.47 -12.24 -13.31
CA LEU A 105 10.15 -12.53 -13.87
C LEU A 105 9.78 -11.48 -14.91
N THR A 106 8.87 -11.84 -15.81
CA THR A 106 8.22 -10.93 -16.75
C THR A 106 6.95 -10.32 -16.15
N LEU A 107 6.47 -9.21 -16.72
CA LEU A 107 5.20 -8.59 -16.34
C LEU A 107 4.02 -9.57 -16.47
N GLU A 108 4.00 -10.39 -17.52
CA GLU A 108 2.93 -11.37 -17.74
C GLU A 108 2.98 -12.53 -16.72
N GLU A 109 4.17 -12.94 -16.28
CA GLU A 109 4.31 -13.89 -15.18
C GLU A 109 3.81 -13.31 -13.85
N LEU A 110 4.14 -12.04 -13.55
CA LEU A 110 3.61 -11.35 -12.36
C LEU A 110 2.07 -11.26 -12.39
N LYS A 111 1.49 -10.87 -13.53
CA LYS A 111 0.04 -10.88 -13.72
C LYS A 111 -0.54 -12.29 -13.57
N THR A 112 0.13 -13.31 -14.09
CA THR A 112 -0.28 -14.71 -13.97
C THR A 112 -0.27 -15.17 -12.51
N ILE A 113 0.77 -14.83 -11.75
CA ILE A 113 0.83 -15.09 -10.30
C ILE A 113 -0.36 -14.42 -9.60
N TYR A 114 -0.60 -13.14 -9.89
CA TYR A 114 -1.77 -12.43 -9.36
C TYR A 114 -3.08 -13.15 -9.72
N ARG A 115 -3.25 -13.58 -10.98
CA ARG A 115 -4.41 -14.34 -11.50
C ARG A 115 -4.67 -15.66 -10.80
N VAL A 116 -3.63 -16.46 -10.61
CA VAL A 116 -3.77 -17.84 -10.18
C VAL A 116 -3.62 -18.00 -8.67
N GLN A 117 -2.64 -17.32 -8.06
CA GLN A 117 -2.29 -17.54 -6.65
C GLN A 117 -3.08 -16.68 -5.68
N PHE A 118 -3.62 -15.54 -6.15
CA PHE A 118 -4.31 -14.57 -5.29
C PHE A 118 -5.79 -14.31 -5.68
N PRO A 119 -6.62 -15.34 -5.93
CA PRO A 119 -8.01 -15.14 -6.36
C PRO A 119 -8.86 -14.40 -5.32
N VAL A 120 -8.64 -14.67 -4.03
CA VAL A 120 -9.36 -14.00 -2.93
C VAL A 120 -9.00 -12.52 -2.86
N LEU A 121 -7.72 -12.17 -2.99
CA LEU A 121 -7.28 -10.78 -3.04
C LEU A 121 -7.92 -10.04 -4.22
N ARG A 122 -7.92 -10.63 -5.42
CA ARG A 122 -8.56 -10.04 -6.61
C ARG A 122 -10.04 -9.77 -6.39
N MET A 123 -10.76 -10.71 -5.80
CA MET A 123 -12.17 -10.54 -5.46
C MET A 123 -12.38 -9.39 -4.49
N TYR A 124 -11.49 -9.21 -3.52
CA TYR A 124 -11.57 -8.11 -2.56
C TYR A 124 -11.22 -6.76 -3.17
N GLU A 125 -10.14 -6.67 -3.94
CA GLU A 125 -9.75 -5.42 -4.58
C GLU A 125 -10.76 -4.97 -5.65
N GLY A 126 -11.39 -5.92 -6.35
CA GLY A 126 -12.38 -5.62 -7.39
C GLY A 126 -13.62 -4.86 -6.90
N ASP A 127 -13.90 -4.86 -5.60
CA ASP A 127 -14.98 -4.08 -4.98
C ASP A 127 -14.50 -3.30 -3.75
N THR A 128 -13.23 -2.89 -3.75
CA THR A 128 -12.68 -1.91 -2.78
C THR A 128 -12.60 -0.54 -3.45
N TRP A 129 -13.28 0.43 -2.84
CA TRP A 129 -13.42 1.79 -3.35
C TRP A 129 -12.71 2.79 -2.46
N TYR A 130 -12.07 3.79 -3.08
CA TYR A 130 -11.33 4.84 -2.42
C TYR A 130 -11.99 6.20 -2.62
N ASP A 131 -11.83 7.09 -1.65
CA ASP A 131 -12.20 8.49 -1.76
C ASP A 131 -11.05 9.34 -2.33
N GLN A 132 -11.32 10.63 -2.59
CA GLN A 132 -10.31 11.56 -3.10
C GLN A 132 -9.11 11.75 -2.17
N LYS A 133 -9.22 11.44 -0.88
CA LYS A 133 -8.13 11.52 0.11
C LYS A 133 -7.42 10.18 0.30
N GLY A 134 -7.77 9.17 -0.48
CA GLY A 134 -7.14 7.85 -0.45
C GLY A 134 -7.57 6.96 0.73
N ARG A 135 -8.73 7.23 1.34
CA ARG A 135 -9.35 6.33 2.34
C ARG A 135 -10.25 5.32 1.65
N ILE A 136 -10.31 4.09 2.17
CA ILE A 136 -11.32 3.12 1.74
C ILE A 136 -12.69 3.60 2.20
N VAL A 137 -13.56 3.93 1.24
CA VAL A 137 -14.97 4.31 1.49
C VAL A 137 -15.87 3.07 1.57
N PHE A 138 -15.49 1.98 0.90
CA PHE A 138 -16.20 0.70 0.95
C PHE A 138 -15.26 -0.44 0.54
N THR A 139 -15.41 -1.61 1.16
CA THR A 139 -14.73 -2.85 0.74
C THR A 139 -15.59 -4.07 1.05
N ASN A 140 -15.50 -5.10 0.21
CA ASN A 140 -16.07 -6.44 0.45
C ASN A 140 -15.07 -7.38 1.16
N SER A 141 -13.89 -6.90 1.55
CA SER A 141 -12.86 -7.70 2.22
C SER A 141 -13.30 -8.14 3.62
N LYS A 142 -13.27 -9.46 3.87
CA LYS A 142 -13.54 -10.01 5.20
C LYS A 142 -12.51 -9.60 6.24
N GLY A 143 -11.27 -9.37 5.81
CA GLY A 143 -10.17 -8.92 6.68
C GLY A 143 -10.24 -7.45 7.08
N LEU A 144 -11.14 -6.68 6.45
CA LEU A 144 -11.36 -5.25 6.73
C LEU A 144 -12.81 -4.97 7.15
N THR A 145 -13.41 -5.93 7.86
CA THR A 145 -14.78 -5.78 8.38
C THR A 145 -14.88 -4.51 9.24
N GLY A 146 -15.86 -3.65 8.93
CA GLY A 146 -16.07 -2.37 9.62
C GLY A 146 -15.35 -1.16 9.00
N VAL A 147 -14.46 -1.37 8.04
CA VAL A 147 -13.83 -0.28 7.26
C VAL A 147 -14.79 0.23 6.19
N GLY A 148 -14.98 1.55 6.13
CA GLY A 148 -15.89 2.19 5.19
C GLY A 148 -17.38 1.99 5.54
N PHE A 149 -18.24 2.28 4.59
CA PHE A 149 -19.69 2.08 4.70
C PHE A 149 -20.09 0.60 4.56
N SER A 150 -21.24 0.23 5.12
CA SER A 150 -21.85 -1.07 4.81
C SER A 150 -22.25 -1.15 3.33
N ARG A 151 -22.45 -2.36 2.80
CA ARG A 151 -22.93 -2.56 1.41
C ARG A 151 -24.23 -1.81 1.13
N HIS A 152 -25.14 -1.78 2.11
CA HIS A 152 -26.44 -1.11 1.98
C HIS A 152 -26.28 0.42 1.88
N GLU A 153 -25.49 1.03 2.75
CA GLU A 153 -25.20 2.48 2.72
C GLU A 153 -24.40 2.86 1.47
N TRP A 154 -23.38 2.08 1.14
CA TRP A 154 -22.54 2.30 -0.03
C TRP A 154 -23.34 2.36 -1.34
N ASN A 155 -24.35 1.48 -1.51
CA ASN A 155 -25.21 1.51 -2.70
C ASN A 155 -25.99 2.83 -2.88
N LYS A 156 -26.23 3.58 -1.80
CA LYS A 156 -26.93 4.88 -1.85
C LYS A 156 -26.00 6.01 -2.32
N ILE A 157 -24.69 5.90 -2.04
CA ILE A 157 -23.72 6.99 -2.24
C ILE A 157 -22.70 6.73 -3.37
N LYS A 158 -22.58 5.49 -3.87
CA LYS A 158 -21.52 5.08 -4.81
C LYS A 158 -21.40 5.90 -6.09
N ASN A 159 -22.49 6.53 -6.52
CA ASN A 159 -22.55 7.30 -7.77
C ASN A 159 -22.31 8.80 -7.57
N MET A 160 -22.03 9.26 -6.35
CA MET A 160 -21.72 10.66 -6.06
C MET A 160 -20.51 11.12 -6.88
N LYS A 161 -20.65 12.29 -7.53
CA LYS A 161 -19.61 12.89 -8.37
C LYS A 161 -18.82 13.99 -7.65
N SER A 162 -19.36 14.53 -6.57
CA SER A 162 -18.78 15.57 -5.75
C SER A 162 -19.45 15.58 -4.37
N GLY A 163 -18.89 16.38 -3.45
CA GLY A 163 -19.39 16.53 -2.09
C GLY A 163 -18.79 15.52 -1.11
N THR A 164 -19.32 15.54 0.11
CA THR A 164 -18.83 14.72 1.22
C THR A 164 -19.93 13.87 1.82
N VAL A 165 -19.54 12.74 2.40
CA VAL A 165 -20.40 11.91 3.25
C VAL A 165 -19.71 11.64 4.56
N GLU A 166 -20.48 11.60 5.64
CA GLU A 166 -19.96 11.42 6.98
C GLU A 166 -20.38 10.08 7.55
N ARG A 167 -19.52 9.50 8.38
CA ARG A 167 -19.80 8.29 9.14
C ARG A 167 -19.26 8.46 10.55
N THR A 168 -20.15 8.36 11.53
CA THR A 168 -19.78 8.29 12.94
C THR A 168 -19.41 6.86 13.29
N ILE A 169 -18.26 6.68 13.93
CA ILE A 169 -17.78 5.39 14.42
C ILE A 169 -17.43 5.49 15.90
N ILE A 170 -17.50 4.35 16.58
CA ILE A 170 -16.90 4.17 17.90
C ILE A 170 -15.48 3.62 17.67
N ASP A 171 -14.48 4.39 18.08
CA ASP A 171 -13.08 4.02 18.07
C ASP A 171 -12.64 3.58 19.47
N ASP A 172 -12.41 2.27 19.62
CA ASP A 172 -11.91 1.64 20.85
C ASP A 172 -10.47 1.13 20.69
N THR A 173 -9.72 1.71 19.74
CA THR A 173 -8.33 1.28 19.45
C THR A 173 -7.28 2.03 20.25
N LEU A 174 -7.68 3.07 21.00
CA LEU A 174 -6.78 3.94 21.75
C LEU A 174 -6.94 3.77 23.27
N PRO A 175 -5.87 4.02 24.06
CA PRO A 175 -5.97 4.06 25.51
C PRO A 175 -7.02 5.10 25.97
N GLY A 176 -7.81 4.74 26.98
CA GLY A 176 -8.86 5.61 27.53
C GLY A 176 -10.29 5.25 27.08
N GLY A 177 -10.47 4.08 26.47
CA GLY A 177 -11.78 3.48 26.16
C GLY A 177 -12.43 3.98 24.87
N PRO A 178 -13.64 3.48 24.57
CA PRO A 178 -14.35 3.80 23.33
C PRO A 178 -14.66 5.28 23.22
N ARG A 179 -14.37 5.88 22.06
CA ARG A 179 -14.66 7.29 21.76
C ARG A 179 -15.40 7.41 20.44
N GLU A 180 -16.34 8.34 20.40
CA GLU A 180 -17.03 8.66 19.15
C GLU A 180 -16.14 9.52 18.25
N ARG A 181 -16.08 9.17 16.97
CA ARG A 181 -15.36 9.94 15.95
C ARG A 181 -16.13 9.96 14.64
N THR A 182 -16.23 11.13 14.03
CA THR A 182 -16.75 11.30 12.68
C THR A 182 -15.64 11.21 11.63
N ILE A 183 -15.84 10.37 10.62
CA ILE A 183 -15.00 10.28 9.42
C ILE A 183 -15.74 10.94 8.26
N VAL A 184 -15.05 11.85 7.57
CA VAL A 184 -15.55 12.51 6.35
C VAL A 184 -14.88 11.90 5.12
N TYR A 185 -15.67 11.45 4.16
CA TYR A 185 -15.24 10.92 2.87
C TYR A 185 -15.56 11.89 1.74
N TYR A 186 -14.74 11.91 0.70
CA TYR A 186 -14.78 12.90 -0.39
C TYR A 186 -15.00 12.23 -1.75
N ALA A 187 -16.11 12.54 -2.42
CA ALA A 187 -16.44 12.04 -3.75
C ALA A 187 -15.72 12.84 -4.88
N PRO A 188 -15.52 12.28 -6.09
CA PRO A 188 -15.96 10.96 -6.53
C PRO A 188 -15.13 9.84 -5.93
N PHE A 189 -15.74 8.66 -5.90
CA PHE A 189 -15.09 7.44 -5.44
C PHE A 189 -14.60 6.62 -6.64
N ASP A 190 -13.45 5.99 -6.50
CA ASP A 190 -12.86 5.18 -7.57
C ASP A 190 -12.43 3.79 -7.08
N ARG A 191 -12.22 2.90 -8.05
CA ARG A 191 -11.58 1.60 -7.84
C ARG A 191 -10.24 1.59 -8.54
N CYS A 192 -9.36 0.74 -8.04
CA CYS A 192 -8.08 0.51 -8.68
C CYS A 192 -8.12 -0.77 -9.52
N ASP A 193 -7.31 -0.78 -10.57
CA ASP A 193 -7.06 -1.95 -11.41
C ASP A 193 -5.60 -2.35 -11.22
N ARG A 194 -5.37 -3.43 -10.47
CA ARG A 194 -4.02 -3.86 -10.11
C ARG A 194 -3.18 -4.22 -11.33
N GLU A 195 -3.77 -4.79 -12.39
CA GLU A 195 -2.98 -5.17 -13.57
C GLU A 195 -2.54 -3.92 -14.35
N LYS A 196 -3.39 -2.90 -14.46
CA LYS A 196 -3.00 -1.59 -15.01
C LYS A 196 -2.00 -0.85 -14.14
N ASP A 197 -2.15 -0.95 -12.82
CA ASP A 197 -1.17 -0.36 -11.90
C ASP A 197 0.19 -1.09 -12.03
N TYR A 198 0.20 -2.41 -12.24
CA TYR A 198 1.42 -3.17 -12.56
C TYR A 198 2.04 -2.70 -13.87
N GLU A 199 1.26 -2.56 -14.95
CA GLU A 199 1.75 -2.05 -16.24
C GLU A 199 2.40 -0.67 -16.09
N THR A 200 1.73 0.24 -15.36
CA THR A 200 2.24 1.60 -15.11
C THR A 200 3.53 1.57 -14.31
N ALA A 201 3.55 0.79 -13.21
CA ALA A 201 4.73 0.67 -12.37
C ALA A 201 5.89 -0.01 -13.10
N TRP A 202 5.61 -1.03 -13.91
CA TRP A 202 6.60 -1.75 -14.69
C TRP A 202 7.30 -0.83 -15.69
N ALA A 203 6.53 -0.15 -16.54
CA ALA A 203 7.08 0.75 -17.54
C ALA A 203 7.93 1.87 -16.91
N GLU A 204 7.48 2.43 -15.78
CA GLU A 204 8.21 3.49 -15.10
C GLU A 204 9.47 2.98 -14.39
N PHE A 205 9.47 1.78 -13.81
CA PHE A 205 10.69 1.21 -13.22
C PHE A 205 11.69 0.78 -14.29
N GLU A 206 11.24 0.24 -15.42
CA GLU A 206 12.10 -0.10 -16.56
C GLU A 206 12.87 1.14 -17.06
N ASN A 207 12.21 2.31 -17.11
CA ASN A 207 12.85 3.58 -17.46
C ASN A 207 13.86 4.10 -16.42
N ARG A 208 13.86 3.57 -15.19
CA ARG A 208 14.75 4.00 -14.09
C ARG A 208 15.97 3.11 -13.91
N LEU A 209 15.97 1.92 -14.52
CA LEU A 209 17.08 0.95 -14.50
C LEU A 209 18.14 1.32 -15.53
#